data_AF-A0A6J6INL8-F1
#
_entry.id   AF-A0A6J6INL8-F1
#
_cell.length_a   1.000
_cell.length_b   1.000
_cell.length_c   1.000
_cell.angle_alpha   90.00
_cell.angle_beta   90.00
_cell.angle_gamma   90.00
#
_symmetry.space_group_name_H-M   'P 1'
#
loop_
_entity.id
_entity.type
_entity.pdbx_description
1 polymer ?
#
loop_
_entity_poly.entity_id
_entity_poly.type
_entity_poly.pdbx_seq_one_letter_code
_entity_poly.pdbx_strand_id
1 'polypeptide(L)'
;MIAFGKDVVVAKGQTSMKSSEEVINDVLALRGFGTTDLAGALRGAGEQLSRTRAGRRITVILSDCRATVAGDVQAAARALDEVVILAPCGDDAEAQVLAWQVGARIACIDGPSDIPAALQAVLGD
;
A
#
# COMPACT_ATOMS: atom_id res chain seq x y z
N MET A 1 4.83 3.34 7.61
CA MET A 1 4.99 2.26 6.61
C MET A 1 4.05 1.14 7.01
N ILE A 2 3.14 0.74 6.14
CA ILE A 2 2.27 -0.42 6.37
C ILE A 2 2.72 -1.45 5.33
N ALA A 3 2.85 -2.72 5.72
CA ALA A 3 3.25 -3.80 4.83
C ALA A 3 2.19 -4.90 4.94
N PHE A 4 1.74 -5.44 3.80
CA PHE A 4 0.52 -6.26 3.73
C PHE A 4 0.80 -7.74 3.38
N GLY A 5 0.08 -8.63 4.09
CA GLY A 5 -0.02 -10.08 3.94
C GLY A 5 -1.24 -10.56 4.75
N LYS A 6 -1.25 -11.81 5.27
CA LYS A 6 -2.42 -12.40 5.94
C LYS A 6 -2.93 -11.61 7.18
N ASP A 7 -2.03 -10.92 7.86
CA ASP A 7 -2.31 -10.05 9.00
C ASP A 7 -1.83 -8.64 8.65
N VAL A 8 -2.62 -7.60 8.99
CA VAL A 8 -2.26 -6.21 8.74
C VAL A 8 -1.09 -5.83 9.64
N VAL A 9 0.14 -5.95 9.14
CA VAL A 9 1.33 -5.56 9.87
C VAL A 9 1.63 -4.08 9.59
N VAL A 10 1.35 -3.26 10.59
CA VAL A 10 1.81 -1.87 10.63
C VAL A 10 3.34 -1.88 10.84
N ALA A 11 4.11 -1.81 9.74
CA ALA A 11 5.57 -1.84 9.79
C ALA A 11 6.17 -0.60 10.50
N LYS A 12 5.50 0.56 10.50
CA LYS A 12 5.83 1.77 11.27
C LYS A 12 4.55 2.58 11.53
N GLY A 13 4.05 2.53 12.77
CA GLY A 13 2.99 3.43 13.27
C GLY A 13 3.56 4.82 13.55
N GLN A 14 2.72 5.86 13.47
CA GLN A 14 3.12 7.27 13.60
C GLN A 14 3.74 7.66 14.98
N THR A 15 3.77 6.73 15.93
CA THR A 15 4.36 6.93 17.28
C THR A 15 5.31 5.81 17.71
N SER A 16 5.73 4.89 16.83
CA SER A 16 6.61 3.77 17.21
C SER A 16 7.91 3.75 16.39
N MET A 17 9.04 3.94 17.08
CA MET A 17 10.37 3.70 16.53
C MET A 17 10.66 2.19 16.53
N LYS A 18 10.15 1.47 15.52
CA LYS A 18 10.66 0.10 15.23
C LYS A 18 12.03 0.17 14.56
N SER A 19 12.91 -0.77 14.93
CA SER A 19 14.25 -0.90 14.37
C SER A 19 14.20 -1.44 12.94
N SER A 20 15.24 -1.22 12.14
CA SER A 20 15.32 -1.71 10.76
C SER A 20 15.20 -3.24 10.67
N GLU A 21 15.69 -3.98 11.68
CA GLU A 21 15.63 -5.44 11.73
C GLU A 21 14.19 -5.97 11.94
N GLU A 22 13.36 -5.29 12.73
CA GLU A 22 11.96 -5.65 12.91
C GLU A 22 11.14 -5.42 11.64
N VAL A 23 11.43 -4.34 10.90
CA VAL A 23 10.80 -4.07 9.60
C VAL A 23 11.21 -5.12 8.56
N ILE A 24 12.48 -5.55 8.58
CA ILE A 24 12.96 -6.61 7.68
C ILE A 24 12.30 -7.94 8.01
N ASN A 25 12.17 -8.31 9.28
CA ASN A 25 11.47 -9.55 9.68
C ASN A 25 9.98 -9.52 9.33
N ASP A 26 9.31 -8.38 9.52
CA ASP A 26 7.92 -8.18 9.10
C ASP A 26 7.81 -8.37 7.57
N VAL A 27 8.73 -7.78 6.78
CA VAL A 27 8.77 -7.92 5.31
C VAL A 27 9.10 -9.35 4.85
N LEU A 28 9.97 -10.07 5.57
CA LEU A 28 10.30 -11.46 5.27
C LEU A 28 9.14 -12.41 5.60
N ALA A 29 8.34 -12.12 6.62
CA ALA A 29 7.12 -12.85 6.94
C ALA A 29 6.00 -12.65 5.90
N LEU A 30 6.06 -11.59 5.08
CA LEU A 30 5.12 -11.35 3.98
C LEU A 30 5.37 -12.23 2.76
N ARG A 31 6.58 -12.75 2.58
CA ARG A 31 6.84 -13.79 1.57
C ARG A 31 6.30 -15.13 2.05
N GLY A 32 5.05 -15.46 1.70
CA GLY A 32 4.63 -16.86 1.70
C GLY A 32 3.15 -17.22 1.91
N PHE A 33 2.19 -16.30 1.96
CA PHE A 33 0.87 -16.65 2.55
C PHE A 33 -0.36 -16.77 1.64
N GLY A 34 -0.27 -16.56 0.32
CA GLY A 34 -1.33 -16.97 -0.61
C GLY A 34 -2.72 -16.32 -0.42
N THR A 35 -2.88 -15.35 0.48
CA THR A 35 -4.10 -14.54 0.63
C THR A 35 -3.82 -13.04 0.78
N THR A 36 -4.48 -12.24 -0.05
CA THR A 36 -4.38 -10.77 -0.10
C THR A 36 -5.74 -10.16 0.23
N ASP A 37 -5.92 -9.65 1.47
CA ASP A 37 -7.09 -8.84 1.86
C ASP A 37 -6.80 -7.35 1.70
N LEU A 38 -6.93 -6.87 0.47
CA LEU A 38 -6.67 -5.49 0.11
C LEU A 38 -7.71 -4.52 0.70
N ALA A 39 -8.96 -4.95 0.87
CA ALA A 39 -10.00 -4.09 1.43
C ALA A 39 -9.79 -3.87 2.94
N GLY A 40 -9.46 -4.92 3.69
CA GLY A 40 -9.09 -4.83 5.10
C GLY A 40 -7.85 -3.96 5.32
N ALA A 41 -6.85 -4.13 4.48
CA ALA A 41 -5.64 -3.32 4.44
C ALA A 41 -5.90 -1.81 4.33
N LEU A 42 -6.73 -1.41 3.36
CA LEU A 42 -7.08 -0.01 3.11
C LEU A 42 -7.89 0.60 4.25
N ARG A 43 -8.84 -0.15 4.82
CA ARG A 43 -9.59 0.30 6.01
C ARG A 43 -8.66 0.52 7.20
N GLY A 44 -7.77 -0.44 7.46
CA GLY A 44 -6.76 -0.30 8.52
C GLY A 44 -5.85 0.91 8.32
N ALA A 45 -5.46 1.22 7.08
CA ALA A 45 -4.72 2.43 6.76
C ALA A 45 -5.54 3.70 7.08
N GLY A 46 -6.81 3.73 6.70
CA GLY A 46 -7.72 4.85 6.98
C GLY A 46 -7.91 5.10 8.47
N GLU A 47 -8.07 4.04 9.27
CA GLU A 47 -8.16 4.14 10.73
C GLU A 47 -6.90 4.73 11.35
N GLN A 48 -5.71 4.38 10.85
CA GLN A 48 -4.45 4.96 11.32
C GLN A 48 -4.32 6.43 10.93
N LEU A 49 -4.66 6.76 9.68
CA LEU A 49 -4.59 8.13 9.16
C LEU A 49 -5.65 9.04 9.80
N SER A 50 -6.77 8.51 10.29
CA SER A 50 -7.79 9.30 10.99
C SER A 50 -7.28 9.95 12.29
N ARG A 51 -6.21 9.38 12.89
CA ARG A 51 -5.61 9.86 14.14
C ARG A 51 -4.58 10.96 13.93
N THR A 52 -4.21 11.23 12.69
CA THR A 52 -3.17 12.20 12.35
C THR A 52 -3.75 13.59 12.09
N ARG A 53 -2.96 14.63 12.35
CA ARG A 53 -3.30 16.03 12.03
C ARG A 53 -2.55 16.55 10.80
N ALA A 54 -1.88 15.68 10.06
CA ALA A 54 -1.14 16.06 8.87
C ALA A 54 -2.09 16.66 7.82
N GLY A 55 -1.71 17.81 7.24
CA GLY A 55 -2.49 18.47 6.19
C GLY A 55 -2.53 17.69 4.87
N ARG A 56 -1.66 16.69 4.72
CA ARG A 56 -1.60 15.79 3.57
C ARG A 56 -1.37 14.36 4.05
N ARG A 57 -2.19 13.41 3.59
CA ARG A 57 -2.20 12.02 4.07
C ARG A 57 -2.20 11.09 2.87
N ILE A 58 -1.09 10.39 2.67
CA ILE A 58 -0.87 9.55 1.49
C ILE A 58 -0.77 8.10 1.94
N THR A 59 -1.57 7.23 1.32
CA THR A 59 -1.44 5.78 1.42
C THR A 59 -0.70 5.27 0.18
N VAL A 60 0.48 4.70 0.39
CA VAL A 60 1.28 4.04 -0.67
C VAL A 60 1.10 2.53 -0.54
N ILE A 61 0.73 1.88 -1.64
CA ILE A 61 0.52 0.44 -1.76
C ILE A 61 1.60 -0.13 -2.68
N LEU A 62 2.28 -1.18 -2.25
CA LEU A 62 3.22 -1.94 -3.09
C LEU A 62 2.59 -3.30 -3.37
N SER A 63 1.90 -3.45 -4.51
CA SER A 63 1.12 -4.67 -4.83
C SER A 63 0.66 -4.63 -6.30
N ASP A 64 0.49 -5.82 -6.88
CA ASP A 64 -0.29 -6.09 -8.10
C ASP A 64 -1.80 -5.83 -7.93
N CYS A 65 -2.26 -5.54 -6.70
CA CYS A 65 -3.64 -5.30 -6.28
C CYS A 65 -4.61 -6.46 -6.53
N ARG A 66 -4.09 -7.68 -6.69
CA ARG A 66 -4.90 -8.89 -6.83
C ARG A 66 -5.42 -9.34 -5.46
N ALA A 67 -6.65 -8.93 -5.14
CA ALA A 67 -7.33 -9.38 -3.93
C ALA A 67 -7.78 -10.83 -4.09
N THR A 68 -7.47 -11.67 -3.10
CA THR A 68 -7.93 -13.07 -3.04
C THR A 68 -8.97 -13.28 -1.93
N VAL A 69 -9.24 -12.24 -1.14
CA VAL A 69 -10.29 -12.19 -0.13
C VAL A 69 -11.39 -11.26 -0.62
N ALA A 70 -12.65 -11.68 -0.45
CA ALA A 70 -13.79 -10.89 -0.89
C ALA A 70 -13.91 -9.60 -0.06
N GLY A 71 -14.12 -8.47 -0.72
CA GLY A 71 -14.33 -7.18 -0.08
C GLY A 71 -14.45 -6.04 -1.09
N ASP A 72 -15.08 -4.95 -0.67
CA ASP A 72 -15.18 -3.73 -1.48
C ASP A 72 -13.89 -2.90 -1.36
N VAL A 73 -12.93 -3.24 -2.22
CA VAL A 73 -11.62 -2.57 -2.30
C VAL A 73 -11.80 -1.13 -2.77
N GLN A 74 -12.69 -0.88 -3.73
CA GLN A 74 -12.88 0.44 -4.31
C GLN A 74 -13.44 1.43 -3.29
N ALA A 75 -14.45 1.02 -2.50
CA ALA A 75 -14.98 1.85 -1.42
C ALA A 75 -13.93 2.12 -0.36
N ALA A 76 -13.14 1.11 0.03
CA ALA A 76 -12.08 1.27 1.02
C ALA A 76 -10.97 2.24 0.53
N ALA A 77 -10.59 2.17 -0.74
CA ALA A 77 -9.60 3.07 -1.33
C ALA A 77 -10.11 4.50 -1.44
N ARG A 78 -11.37 4.70 -1.88
CA ARG A 78 -11.98 6.03 -2.00
C ARG A 78 -12.22 6.73 -0.66
N ALA A 79 -12.20 5.99 0.45
CA ALA A 79 -12.30 6.55 1.79
C ALA A 79 -10.97 7.17 2.28
N LEU A 80 -9.87 6.97 1.56
CA LEU A 80 -8.56 7.54 1.85
C LEU A 80 -8.38 8.87 1.09
N ASP A 81 -7.56 9.77 1.63
CA ASP A 81 -7.38 11.10 1.03
C ASP A 81 -6.56 11.06 -0.27
N GLU A 82 -5.42 10.36 -0.25
CA GLU A 82 -4.59 10.14 -1.43
C GLU A 82 -4.10 8.69 -1.45
N VAL A 83 -4.30 8.01 -2.58
CA VAL A 83 -3.80 6.65 -2.81
C VAL A 83 -2.75 6.68 -3.93
N VAL A 84 -1.64 5.99 -3.69
CA VAL A 84 -0.58 5.74 -4.65
C VAL A 84 -0.31 4.26 -4.71
N ILE A 85 -0.22 3.72 -5.92
CA ILE A 85 0.05 2.31 -6.17
C ILE A 85 1.39 2.18 -6.88
N LEU A 86 2.29 1.37 -6.32
CA LEU A 86 3.51 0.92 -6.95
C LEU A 86 3.34 -0.56 -7.28
N ALA A 87 3.13 -0.86 -8.56
CA ALA A 87 2.86 -2.21 -9.03
C ALA A 87 4.12 -2.84 -9.65
N PRO A 88 4.31 -4.16 -9.58
CA PRO A 88 5.40 -4.82 -10.30
C PRO A 88 5.22 -4.67 -11.81
N CYS A 89 6.28 -4.28 -12.53
CA CYS A 89 6.29 -4.24 -13.99
C CYS A 89 5.91 -5.62 -14.58
N GLY A 90 4.94 -5.65 -15.48
CA GLY A 90 4.49 -6.88 -16.14
C GLY A 90 3.47 -7.71 -15.36
N ASP A 91 3.08 -7.28 -14.16
CA ASP A 91 1.99 -7.86 -13.35
C ASP A 91 1.19 -6.73 -12.66
N ASP A 92 0.84 -5.69 -13.43
CA ASP A 92 0.18 -4.48 -12.93
C ASP A 92 -1.27 -4.31 -13.41
N ALA A 93 -1.82 -5.25 -14.18
CA ALA A 93 -3.13 -5.09 -14.82
C ALA A 93 -4.25 -4.76 -13.82
N GLU A 94 -4.36 -5.50 -12.72
CA GLU A 94 -5.35 -5.24 -11.66
C GLU A 94 -5.08 -3.94 -10.90
N ALA A 95 -3.80 -3.60 -10.68
CA ALA A 95 -3.41 -2.33 -10.09
C ALA A 95 -3.81 -1.14 -10.96
N GLN A 96 -3.64 -1.21 -12.28
CA GLN A 96 -4.07 -0.19 -13.23
C GLN A 96 -5.59 0.00 -13.20
N VAL A 97 -6.35 -1.11 -13.20
CA VAL A 97 -7.81 -1.05 -13.11
C VAL A 97 -8.26 -0.41 -11.80
N LEU A 98 -7.68 -0.82 -10.67
CA LEU A 98 -8.00 -0.23 -9.37
C LEU A 98 -7.66 1.26 -9.36
N ALA A 99 -6.48 1.64 -9.82
CA ALA A 99 -6.03 3.02 -9.87
C ALA A 99 -7.00 3.90 -10.67
N TRP A 100 -7.40 3.45 -11.86
CA TRP A 100 -8.38 4.14 -12.69
C TRP A 100 -9.75 4.25 -12.01
N GLN A 101 -10.22 3.19 -11.36
CA GLN A 101 -11.53 3.18 -10.69
C GLN A 101 -11.60 4.15 -9.51
N VAL A 102 -10.51 4.31 -8.76
CA VAL A 102 -10.49 5.08 -7.50
C VAL A 102 -9.79 6.43 -7.63
N GLY A 103 -9.21 6.74 -8.80
CA GLY A 103 -8.44 7.95 -9.03
C GLY A 103 -7.07 7.93 -8.34
N ALA A 104 -6.49 6.76 -8.08
CA ALA A 104 -5.15 6.67 -7.53
C ALA A 104 -4.10 6.99 -8.60
N ARG A 105 -2.95 7.49 -8.15
CA ARG A 105 -1.76 7.57 -9.00
C ARG A 105 -1.05 6.22 -8.99
N ILE A 106 -0.45 5.84 -10.10
CA ILE A 106 0.22 4.55 -10.25
C ILE A 106 1.55 4.69 -10.97
N ALA A 107 2.54 3.90 -10.54
CA ALA A 107 3.78 3.67 -11.26
C ALA A 107 4.14 2.17 -11.19
N CYS A 108 4.84 1.69 -12.22
CA CYS A 108 5.37 0.34 -12.23
C CYS A 108 6.84 0.33 -11.77
N ILE A 109 7.25 -0.73 -11.10
CA ILE A 109 8.63 -0.94 -10.62
C ILE A 109 9.13 -2.33 -11.01
N ASP A 110 10.37 -2.44 -11.50
CA ASP A 110 11.01 -3.72 -11.80
C ASP A 110 11.63 -4.34 -10.54
N GLY A 111 11.98 -3.50 -9.56
CA GLY A 111 12.44 -3.96 -8.26
C GLY A 111 12.46 -2.87 -7.19
N PRO A 112 12.89 -3.23 -5.95
CA PRO A 112 12.90 -2.31 -4.82
C PRO A 112 13.77 -1.06 -5.02
N SER A 113 14.79 -1.15 -5.89
CA SER A 113 15.66 -0.02 -6.25
C SER A 113 14.92 1.12 -6.93
N ASP A 114 13.78 0.84 -7.56
CA ASP A 114 13.06 1.79 -8.39
C ASP A 114 12.03 2.59 -7.58
N ILE A 115 11.72 2.14 -6.35
CA ILE A 115 10.73 2.75 -5.46
C ILE A 115 10.99 4.26 -5.26
N PRO A 116 12.22 4.75 -4.98
CA PRO A 116 12.43 6.18 -4.80
C PRO A 116 12.10 7.00 -6.05
N ALA A 117 12.52 6.53 -7.22
CA ALA A 117 12.26 7.20 -8.49
C ALA A 117 10.76 7.15 -8.86
N ALA A 118 10.12 6.01 -8.64
CA ALA A 118 8.69 5.84 -8.87
C ALA A 118 7.85 6.73 -7.94
N LEU A 119 8.21 6.83 -6.66
CA LEU A 119 7.59 7.77 -5.72
C LEU A 119 7.78 9.21 -6.16
N GLN A 120 8.97 9.59 -6.62
CA GLN A 120 9.19 10.94 -7.12
C GLN A 120 8.34 11.23 -8.37
N ALA A 121 8.19 10.27 -9.28
CA ALA A 121 7.39 10.45 -10.48
C ALA A 121 5.89 10.64 -10.19
N VAL A 122 5.37 9.98 -9.15
CA VAL A 122 3.94 10.04 -8.80
C VAL A 122 3.62 11.08 -7.71
N LEU A 123 4.56 11.43 -6.86
CA LEU A 123 4.36 12.39 -5.75
C LEU A 123 4.99 13.76 -5.99
N GLY A 124 5.93 13.86 -6.94
CA GLY A 124 6.62 15.09 -7.28
C GLY A 124 5.67 16.04 -7.99
N ASP A 125 5.17 17.01 -7.23
CA ASP A 125 4.78 18.32 -7.75
C ASP A 125 6.05 19.18 -7.95
#